data_AF-A0A1H8Y7K2-F1
#
_entry.id   AF-A0A1H8Y7K2-F1
#
_cell.length_a   1.000
_cell.length_b   1.000
_cell.length_c   1.000
_cell.angle_alpha   90.00
_cell.angle_beta   90.00
_cell.angle_gamma   90.00
#
_symmetry.space_group_name_H-M   'P 1'
#
loop_
_entity.id
_entity.type
_entity.pdbx_description
1 polymer ?
#
loop_
_entity_poly.entity_id
_entity_poly.type
_entity_poly.pdbx_seq_one_letter_code
_entity_poly.pdbx_strand_id
1 'polypeptide(L)'
;MTQADSVPTFRFKQRLSFAGQWEHDVWENGRHYLVIVGDSSHRHLRDLMSGLTDEEYLRDVVGRENLISCVNQSAPSATLVDAFNAWRQDLHTERLNRLCSQPERYGVIVVVNPSRTVG
;
A
#
# COMPACT_ATOMS: atom_id res chain seq x y z
N MET A 1 -18.58 -33.31 1.70
CA MET A 1 -18.78 -32.19 0.77
C MET A 1 -17.80 -31.10 1.17
N THR A 2 -16.65 -31.02 0.50
CA THR A 2 -15.62 -30.01 0.79
C THR A 2 -15.95 -28.81 -0.09
N GLN A 3 -16.52 -27.77 0.51
CA GLN A 3 -16.69 -26.48 -0.13
C GLN A 3 -15.28 -25.99 -0.47
N ALA A 4 -14.97 -25.81 -1.76
CA ALA A 4 -13.70 -25.25 -2.16
C ALA A 4 -13.61 -23.84 -1.58
N ASP A 5 -12.71 -23.64 -0.62
CA ASP A 5 -12.37 -22.33 -0.09
C ASP A 5 -11.87 -21.49 -1.26
N SER A 6 -12.78 -20.67 -1.77
CA SER A 6 -12.49 -19.78 -2.89
C SER A 6 -11.61 -18.67 -2.34
N VAL A 7 -10.47 -18.40 -2.99
CA VAL A 7 -9.60 -17.30 -2.59
C VAL A 7 -10.42 -16.01 -2.55
N PRO A 8 -10.45 -15.29 -1.41
CA PRO A 8 -11.25 -14.09 -1.28
C PRO A 8 -10.82 -13.07 -2.34
N THR A 9 -11.80 -12.51 -3.04
CA THR A 9 -11.55 -11.47 -4.04
C THR A 9 -11.52 -10.12 -3.35
N PHE A 10 -10.38 -9.44 -3.45
CA PHE A 10 -10.20 -8.11 -2.88
C PHE A 10 -10.15 -7.04 -3.98
N ARG A 11 -10.77 -5.90 -3.69
CA ARG A 11 -10.57 -4.65 -4.41
C ARG A 11 -10.32 -3.54 -3.40
N PHE A 12 -9.45 -2.62 -3.75
CA PHE A 12 -9.05 -1.52 -2.89
C PHE A 12 -9.21 -0.17 -3.58
N LYS A 13 -9.45 0.87 -2.79
CA LYS A 13 -9.41 2.25 -3.26
C LYS A 13 -8.86 3.16 -2.15
N GLN A 14 -7.90 4.00 -2.51
CA GLN A 14 -7.44 5.07 -1.63
C GLN A 14 -8.51 6.16 -1.54
N ARG A 15 -8.84 6.59 -0.31
CA ARG A 15 -9.90 7.57 -0.07
C ARG A 15 -9.35 8.94 0.29
N LEU A 16 -8.98 9.15 1.54
CA LEU A 16 -8.66 10.45 2.13
C LEU A 16 -7.64 10.25 3.25
N SER A 17 -6.77 11.25 3.45
CA SER A 17 -6.02 11.40 4.69
C SER A 17 -6.80 12.29 5.66
N PHE A 18 -7.08 11.80 6.87
CA PHE A 18 -7.69 12.58 7.93
C PHE A 18 -6.87 12.42 9.22
N ALA A 19 -6.47 13.53 9.83
CA ALA A 19 -5.68 13.56 11.07
C ALA A 19 -4.37 12.72 11.04
N GLY A 20 -3.75 12.57 9.87
CA GLY A 20 -2.54 11.75 9.67
C GLY A 20 -2.82 10.26 9.41
N GLN A 21 -4.08 9.84 9.50
CA GLN A 21 -4.50 8.49 9.16
C GLN A 21 -4.94 8.44 7.70
N TRP A 22 -4.60 7.35 7.01
CA TRP A 22 -5.02 7.15 5.63
C TRP A 22 -6.11 6.10 5.57
N GLU A 23 -7.27 6.48 5.06
CA GLU A 23 -8.41 5.58 4.90
C GLU A 23 -8.40 4.93 3.51
N HIS A 24 -8.72 3.64 3.50
CA HIS A 24 -8.84 2.84 2.29
C HIS A 24 -10.15 2.07 2.30
N ASP A 25 -10.88 2.14 1.20
CA ASP A 25 -12.03 1.29 0.96
C ASP A 25 -11.56 -0.10 0.53
N VAL A 26 -12.12 -1.13 1.16
CA VAL A 26 -11.89 -2.54 0.88
C VAL A 26 -13.20 -3.19 0.47
N TRP A 27 -13.22 -3.86 -0.68
CA TRP A 27 -14.28 -4.78 -1.06
C TRP A 27 -13.73 -6.20 -0.99
N GLU A 28 -14.27 -7.02 -0.09
CA GLU A 28 -13.92 -8.43 0.09
C GLU A 28 -15.15 -9.29 -0.23
N ASN A 29 -15.09 -10.09 -1.28
CA ASN A 29 -16.21 -10.95 -1.71
C ASN A 29 -17.54 -10.18 -1.84
N GLY A 30 -17.48 -8.93 -2.28
CA GLY A 30 -18.64 -8.03 -2.42
C GLY A 30 -19.04 -7.26 -1.15
N ARG A 31 -18.46 -7.58 0.01
CA ARG A 31 -18.65 -6.80 1.24
C ARG A 31 -17.70 -5.61 1.26
N HIS A 32 -18.24 -4.42 1.51
CA HIS A 32 -17.47 -3.18 1.60
C HIS A 32 -17.21 -2.79 3.05
N TYR A 33 -15.97 -2.42 3.37
CA TYR A 33 -15.57 -1.83 4.64
C TYR A 33 -14.34 -0.93 4.48
N LEU A 34 -13.93 -0.28 5.57
CA LEU A 34 -12.76 0.60 5.61
C LEU A 34 -11.64 -0.05 6.41
N VAL A 35 -10.42 0.20 5.97
CA VAL A 35 -9.20 -0.03 6.74
C VAL A 35 -8.40 1.27 6.83
N ILE A 36 -7.62 1.38 7.89
CA ILE A 36 -6.83 2.57 8.21
C ILE A 36 -5.36 2.20 8.20
N VAL A 37 -4.56 2.97 7.47
CA VAL A 37 -3.10 2.91 7.52
C VAL A 37 -2.58 3.94 8.52
N GLY A 38 -1.71 3.51 9.43
CA GLY A 38 -1.08 4.39 10.42
C GLY A 38 -1.99 4.69 11.61
N ASP A 39 -2.51 3.65 12.27
CA ASP A 39 -3.19 3.84 13.55
C ASP A 39 -2.22 4.31 14.66
N SER A 40 -2.74 4.66 15.84
CA SER A 40 -1.95 5.19 16.95
C SER A 40 -0.82 4.30 17.46
N SER A 41 -0.77 3.02 17.04
CA SER A 41 0.33 2.11 17.37
C SER A 41 1.55 2.28 16.47
N HIS A 42 1.44 3.04 15.37
CA HIS A 42 2.49 3.20 14.38
C HIS A 42 3.41 4.40 14.65
N ARG A 43 4.72 4.14 14.72
CA ARG A 43 5.75 5.18 14.57
C ARG A 43 5.57 5.83 13.19
N HIS A 44 5.80 7.14 13.06
CA HIS A 44 5.65 7.92 11.81
C HIS A 44 4.20 8.13 11.34
N LEU A 45 3.22 8.17 12.25
CA LEU A 45 1.79 8.39 11.94
C LEU A 45 1.52 9.70 11.16
N ARG A 46 2.35 10.74 11.36
CA ARG A 46 2.15 12.05 10.72
C ARG A 46 3.03 12.29 9.50
N ASP A 47 3.86 11.32 9.14
CA ASP A 47 4.77 11.51 8.02
C ASP A 47 4.00 11.45 6.70
N LEU A 48 4.30 12.38 5.80
CA LEU A 48 3.65 12.46 4.51
C LEU A 48 3.92 11.16 3.72
N MET A 49 2.86 10.53 3.22
CA MET A 49 2.97 9.41 2.28
C MET A 49 3.01 9.96 0.87
N SER A 50 4.21 10.24 0.38
CA SER A 50 4.38 10.67 -1.01
C SER A 50 4.74 9.48 -1.91
N GLY A 51 5.53 8.52 -1.40
CA GLY A 51 6.00 7.36 -2.16
C GLY A 51 6.74 7.77 -3.44
N LEU A 52 7.35 8.96 -3.41
CA LEU A 52 8.05 9.57 -4.53
C LEU A 52 9.51 9.15 -4.56
N THR A 53 10.07 8.73 -3.42
CA THR A 53 11.40 8.14 -3.34
C THR A 53 11.35 6.66 -2.99
N ASP A 54 12.39 5.93 -3.38
CA ASP A 54 12.58 4.53 -3.00
C ASP A 54 12.66 4.37 -1.47
N GLU A 55 13.18 5.37 -0.75
CA GLU A 55 13.22 5.37 0.72
C GLU A 55 11.83 5.50 1.34
N GLU A 56 10.97 6.37 0.81
CA GLU A 56 9.58 6.48 1.26
C GLU A 56 8.80 5.21 0.91
N TYR A 57 9.03 4.62 -0.26
CA TYR A 57 8.44 3.34 -0.64
C TYR A 57 8.93 2.19 0.29
N LEU A 58 10.24 2.09 0.54
CA LEU A 58 10.80 1.09 1.43
C LEU A 58 10.28 1.27 2.85
N ARG A 59 10.15 2.51 3.35
CA ARG A 59 9.58 2.77 4.67
C ARG A 59 8.09 2.49 4.72
N ASP A 60 7.32 2.96 3.75
CA ASP A 60 5.86 2.96 3.81
C ASP A 60 5.24 1.67 3.31
N VAL A 61 5.87 0.96 2.37
CA VAL A 61 5.37 -0.26 1.73
C VAL A 61 6.09 -1.50 2.27
N VAL A 62 7.43 -1.46 2.39
CA VAL A 62 8.23 -2.65 2.74
C VAL A 62 8.48 -2.77 4.25
N GLY A 63 8.79 -1.67 4.92
CA GLY A 63 9.33 -1.64 6.29
C GLY A 63 8.28 -1.53 7.39
N ARG A 64 6.99 -1.59 7.05
CA ARG A 64 5.90 -1.31 7.98
C ARG A 64 4.97 -2.52 8.04
N GLU A 65 5.44 -3.55 8.74
CA GLU A 65 4.68 -4.73 9.12
C GLU A 65 3.52 -4.32 10.07
N ASN A 66 2.33 -4.93 9.94
CA ASN A 66 1.07 -4.58 10.64
C ASN A 66 0.36 -3.28 10.19
N LEU A 67 0.55 -2.92 8.92
CA LEU A 67 0.23 -1.62 8.32
C LEU A 67 -1.22 -1.12 8.44
N ILE A 68 -2.19 -2.03 8.41
CA ILE A 68 -3.61 -1.68 8.36
C ILE A 68 -4.32 -2.17 9.62
N SER A 69 -5.23 -1.35 10.11
CA SER A 69 -6.17 -1.72 11.16
C SER A 69 -7.59 -1.58 10.62
N CYS A 70 -8.47 -2.46 11.07
CA CYS A 70 -9.91 -2.24 10.88
C CYS A 70 -10.32 -0.97 11.62
N VAL A 71 -11.44 -0.33 11.22
CA VAL A 71 -11.90 0.92 11.87
C VAL A 71 -12.13 0.77 13.39
N ASN A 72 -12.53 -0.43 13.83
CA ASN A 72 -12.67 -0.79 15.24
C ASN A 72 -11.31 -1.09 15.93
N GLN A 73 -10.18 -0.81 15.31
CA GLN A 73 -8.81 -1.08 15.76
C GLN A 73 -8.50 -2.58 15.99
N SER A 74 -9.31 -3.49 15.45
CA SER A 74 -8.96 -4.91 15.45
C SER A 74 -7.91 -5.20 14.39
N ALA A 75 -7.06 -6.19 14.66
CA ALA A 75 -6.10 -6.69 13.68
C ALA A 75 -6.83 -7.25 12.44
N PRO A 76 -6.39 -6.89 11.22
CA PRO A 76 -6.90 -7.46 9.97
C PRO A 76 -6.50 -8.94 9.83
N SER A 77 -7.17 -9.67 8.93
CA SER A 77 -6.71 -11.01 8.55
C SER A 77 -5.40 -10.95 7.77
N ALA A 78 -4.56 -11.99 7.88
CA ALA A 78 -3.30 -12.07 7.13
C ALA A 78 -3.53 -11.97 5.61
N THR A 79 -4.58 -12.63 5.09
CA THR A 79 -4.92 -12.59 3.66
C THR A 79 -5.28 -11.19 3.18
N LEU A 80 -5.96 -10.39 4.01
CA LEU A 80 -6.26 -8.99 3.70
C LEU A 80 -4.97 -8.15 3.64
N VAL A 81 -4.05 -8.36 4.59
CA VAL A 81 -2.76 -7.67 4.62
C VAL A 81 -1.94 -7.99 3.37
N ASP A 82 -1.84 -9.27 3.00
CA ASP A 82 -1.10 -9.71 1.81
C ASP A 82 -1.69 -9.10 0.53
N ALA A 83 -3.02 -9.16 0.38
CA ALA A 83 -3.72 -8.57 -0.77
C ALA A 83 -3.56 -7.05 -0.84
N PHE A 84 -3.59 -6.37 0.31
CA PHE A 84 -3.40 -4.93 0.38
C PHE A 84 -1.98 -4.52 0.01
N ASN A 85 -0.97 -5.27 0.47
CA ASN A 85 0.43 -5.04 0.11
C ASN A 85 0.68 -5.26 -1.38
N ALA A 86 0.12 -6.32 -1.97
CA ALA A 86 0.19 -6.56 -3.41
C ALA A 86 -0.43 -5.41 -4.21
N TRP A 87 -1.61 -4.94 -3.80
CA TRP A 87 -2.26 -3.79 -4.45
C TRP A 87 -1.42 -2.50 -4.38
N ARG A 88 -0.76 -2.25 -3.24
CA ARG A 88 0.14 -1.08 -3.11
C ARG A 88 1.38 -1.21 -3.99
N GLN A 89 1.89 -2.42 -4.16
CA GLN A 89 2.97 -2.69 -5.11
C GLN A 89 2.57 -2.29 -6.52
N ASP A 90 1.41 -2.75 -6.97
CA ASP A 90 0.90 -2.49 -8.32
C ASP A 90 0.69 -0.99 -8.54
N LEU A 91 0.11 -0.27 -7.57
CA LEU A 91 -0.05 1.18 -7.64
C LEU A 91 1.29 1.92 -7.73
N HIS A 92 2.30 1.47 -6.98
CA HIS A 92 3.63 2.06 -7.03
C HIS A 92 4.26 1.84 -8.41
N THR A 93 4.20 0.63 -8.94
CA THR A 93 4.68 0.31 -10.30
C THR A 93 3.94 1.12 -11.37
N GLU A 94 2.61 1.22 -11.30
CA GLU A 94 1.81 2.04 -12.22
C GLU A 94 2.24 3.51 -12.16
N ARG A 95 2.39 4.06 -10.95
CA ARG A 95 2.83 5.45 -10.74
C ARG A 95 4.22 5.69 -11.31
N LEU A 96 5.19 4.81 -11.02
CA LEU A 96 6.53 4.92 -11.56
C LEU A 96 6.52 4.89 -13.08
N ASN A 97 5.81 3.95 -13.70
CA ASN A 97 5.68 3.87 -15.15
C ASN A 97 5.09 5.16 -15.75
N ARG A 98 4.07 5.72 -15.11
CA ARG A 98 3.46 6.99 -15.53
C ARG A 98 4.41 8.18 -15.42
N LEU A 99 5.24 8.23 -14.39
CA LEU A 99 6.23 9.29 -14.22
C LEU A 99 7.38 9.16 -15.23
N CYS A 100 7.93 7.94 -15.37
CA CYS A 100 9.03 7.65 -16.29
C CYS A 100 8.66 7.83 -17.77
N SER A 101 7.37 7.71 -18.12
CA SER A 101 6.88 7.92 -19.49
C SER A 101 6.73 9.38 -19.91
N GLN A 102 6.90 10.34 -18.99
CA GLN A 102 6.80 11.79 -19.26
C GLN A 102 8.05 12.55 -18.76
N PRO A 103 9.25 12.22 -19.27
CA PRO A 103 10.50 12.81 -18.82
C PRO A 103 10.58 14.33 -19.06
N GLU A 104 9.89 14.85 -20.06
CA GLU A 104 9.77 16.30 -20.34
C GLU A 104 9.04 17.07 -19.25
N ARG A 105 8.18 16.39 -18.48
CA ARG A 105 7.36 16.99 -17.42
C ARG A 105 7.93 16.75 -16.03
N TYR A 106 8.51 15.58 -15.80
CA TYR A 106 8.95 15.14 -14.47
C TYR A 106 10.48 14.96 -14.35
N GLY A 107 11.23 15.21 -15.43
CA GLY A 107 12.65 14.90 -15.50
C GLY A 107 12.90 13.40 -15.72
N VAL A 108 14.16 13.04 -15.95
CA VAL A 108 14.57 11.63 -16.07
C VAL A 108 14.68 11.03 -14.67
N ILE A 109 13.76 10.13 -14.35
CA ILE A 109 13.80 9.37 -13.09
C ILE A 109 14.71 8.15 -13.31
N VAL A 110 15.89 8.18 -12.68
CA VAL A 110 16.79 7.03 -12.65
C VAL A 110 16.33 6.12 -11.52
N VAL A 111 15.66 5.03 -11.85
CA VAL A 111 15.36 3.97 -10.87
C VAL A 111 16.69 3.31 -10.51
N VAL A 112 17.22 3.64 -9.33
CA VAL A 112 18.43 3.01 -8.83
C VAL A 112 18.02 1.61 -8.37
N ASN A 113 18.13 0.61 -9.26
CA ASN A 113 17.92 -0.78 -8.86
C ASN A 113 18.83 -1.10 -7.67
N PRO A 114 18.30 -1.43 -6.46
CA PRO A 114 19.15 -1.78 -5.32
C PRO A 114 19.83 -3.15 -5.50
N SER A 115 19.59 -3.84 -6.60
CA SER A 115 20.15 -5.16 -6.91
C SER A 115 21.10 -5.11 -8.10
N ARG A 116 22.20 -4.36 -7.97
CA ARG A 116 23.44 -4.67 -8.69
C ARG A 116 24.68 -4.13 -7.99
N THR A 117 24.93 -4.60 -6.76
CA THR A 117 26.33 -4.72 -6.30
C THR A 117 26.94 -5.89 -7.06
N VAL A 118 27.54 -5.61 -8.21
CA VAL A 118 28.48 -6.49 -8.89
C VAL A 118 29.77 -5.71 -9.00
N GLY A 119 30.80 -6.18 -8.29
CA GLY A 119 32.15 -5.61 -8.28
C GLY A 119 32.71 -5.55 -6.87
#